data_AF-U6RUV9-F1
#
_entry.id   AF-U6RUV9-F1
#
_cell.length_a   1.000
_cell.length_b   1.000
_cell.length_c   1.000
_cell.angle_alpha   90.00
_cell.angle_beta   90.00
_cell.angle_gamma   90.00
#
_symmetry.space_group_name_H-M   'P 1'
#
loop_
_entity.id
_entity.type
_entity.pdbx_description
1 polymer ?
#
loop_
_entity_poly.entity_id
_entity_poly.type
_entity_poly.pdbx_seq_one_letter_code
_entity_poly.pdbx_strand_id
1 'polypeptide(L)'
;MKANVFFKAVVMAVVLMASVMSANASNPVDYVKNDEMNGELLVTKTIFKNESGYLFRHLRYTYTYDNENRVVCKEAAKWDSVKED
;
A
#
# COMPACT_ATOMS: atom_id res chain seq x y z
N MET A 1 -50.30 3.29 14.77
CA MET A 1 -49.36 4.31 14.25
C MET A 1 -48.08 4.51 15.09
N LYS A 2 -47.90 3.88 16.28
CA LYS A 2 -46.66 4.05 17.08
C LYS A 2 -45.53 3.05 16.73
N ALA A 3 -45.86 1.81 16.37
CA ALA A 3 -44.86 0.78 16.02
C ALA A 3 -44.10 1.06 14.70
N ASN A 4 -44.76 1.67 13.70
CA ASN A 4 -44.15 1.99 12.41
C ASN A 4 -43.07 3.07 12.49
N VAL A 5 -43.19 4.04 13.42
CA VAL A 5 -42.19 5.11 13.57
C VAL A 5 -40.94 4.54 14.26
N PHE A 6 -41.12 3.67 15.25
CA PHE A 6 -40.02 2.99 15.93
C PHE A 6 -39.26 2.05 14.98
N PHE A 7 -39.97 1.24 14.18
CA PHE A 7 -39.35 0.36 13.19
C PHE A 7 -38.55 1.14 12.14
N LYS A 8 -39.09 2.27 11.64
CA LYS A 8 -38.36 3.15 10.71
C LYS A 8 -37.10 3.75 11.35
N ALA A 9 -37.16 4.16 12.61
CA ALA A 9 -36.00 4.70 13.31
C ALA A 9 -34.89 3.65 13.48
N VAL A 10 -35.26 2.41 13.81
CA VAL A 10 -34.31 1.29 13.92
C VAL A 10 -33.69 0.97 12.57
N VAL A 11 -34.48 0.92 11.49
CA VAL A 11 -33.96 0.70 10.13
C VAL A 11 -33.00 1.80 9.71
N MET A 12 -33.32 3.07 9.99
CA MET A 12 -32.42 4.19 9.70
C MET A 12 -31.10 4.10 10.49
N ALA A 13 -31.15 3.71 11.77
CA ALA A 13 -29.95 3.52 12.58
C ALA A 13 -29.05 2.38 12.05
N VAL A 14 -29.64 1.27 11.62
CA VAL A 14 -28.89 0.14 11.02
C VAL A 14 -28.25 0.53 9.69
N VAL A 15 -28.96 1.26 8.83
CA VAL A 15 -28.43 1.75 7.54
C VAL A 15 -27.26 2.72 7.75
N LEU A 16 -27.36 3.61 8.74
CA LEU A 16 -26.25 4.51 9.09
C LEU A 16 -25.02 3.74 9.58
N MET A 17 -25.19 2.71 10.42
CA MET A 17 -24.07 1.87 10.88
C MET A 17 -23.42 1.06 9.75
N ALA A 18 -24.21 0.55 8.80
CA ALA A 18 -23.66 -0.15 7.63
C ALA A 18 -22.84 0.79 6.72
N SER A 19 -23.22 2.06 6.64
CA SER A 19 -22.55 3.04 5.76
C SER A 19 -21.18 3.53 6.23
N VAL A 20 -20.85 3.36 7.52
CA VAL A 20 -19.56 3.78 8.11
C VAL A 20 -18.52 2.66 8.19
N MET A 21 -18.80 1.47 7.63
CA MET A 21 -17.80 0.40 7.50
C MET A 21 -16.82 0.70 6.36
N SER A 22 -16.03 1.76 6.52
CA SER A 22 -14.78 1.91 5.78
C SER A 22 -13.83 0.85 6.31
N ALA A 23 -13.76 -0.29 5.62
CA ALA A 23 -12.72 -1.29 5.84
C ALA A 23 -11.37 -0.64 5.52
N ASN A 24 -10.76 0.02 6.50
CA ASN A 24 -9.38 0.42 6.40
C ASN A 24 -8.57 -0.88 6.39
N ALA A 25 -8.09 -1.28 5.22
CA ALA A 25 -7.06 -2.31 5.09
C ALA A 25 -5.76 -1.72 5.66
N SER A 26 -5.70 -1.60 6.99
CA SER A 26 -4.47 -1.35 7.71
C SER A 26 -3.57 -2.54 7.40
N ASN A 27 -2.57 -2.31 6.55
CA ASN A 27 -1.44 -3.22 6.47
C ASN A 27 -0.71 -3.04 7.81
N PRO A 28 -0.54 -4.07 8.64
CA PRO A 28 0.12 -3.96 9.94
C PRO A 28 1.62 -3.61 9.82
N VAL A 29 2.17 -3.66 8.59
CA VAL A 29 3.56 -3.36 8.28
C VAL A 29 3.61 -2.06 7.49
N ASP A 30 4.25 -1.05 8.08
CA ASP A 30 4.52 0.21 7.42
C ASP A 30 5.66 0.02 6.42
N TYR A 31 5.37 0.25 5.14
CA TYR A 31 6.38 0.19 4.09
C TYR A 31 6.83 1.60 3.70
N VAL A 32 8.14 1.81 3.67
CA VAL A 32 8.77 3.06 3.21
C VAL A 32 9.39 2.82 1.83
N LYS A 33 9.27 3.79 0.93
CA LYS A 33 9.79 3.70 -0.45
C LYS A 33 10.92 4.71 -0.64
N ASN A 34 12.00 4.27 -1.27
CA ASN A 34 13.05 5.14 -1.77
C ASN A 34 13.14 5.00 -3.28
N ASP A 35 13.01 6.13 -3.98
CA ASP A 35 13.02 6.20 -5.43
C ASP A 35 14.33 6.83 -5.89
N GLU A 36 15.07 6.10 -6.73
CA GLU A 36 16.26 6.61 -7.40
C GLU A 36 15.88 7.04 -8.82
N MET A 37 16.15 8.31 -9.12
CA MET A 37 15.81 8.93 -10.39
C MET A 37 17.07 9.15 -11.23
N ASN A 38 16.95 8.97 -12.54
CA ASN A 38 17.93 9.42 -13.53
C ASN A 38 17.23 10.43 -14.43
N GLY A 39 17.47 11.72 -14.17
CA GLY A 39 16.65 12.79 -14.72
C GLY A 39 15.19 12.64 -14.27
N GLU A 40 14.27 12.51 -15.22
CA GLU A 40 12.84 12.35 -14.96
C GLU A 40 12.41 10.88 -14.83
N LEU A 41 13.33 9.93 -15.04
CA LEU A 41 13.02 8.50 -15.06
C LEU A 41 13.33 7.83 -13.72
N LEU A 42 12.37 7.07 -13.20
CA LEU A 42 12.55 6.21 -12.04
C LEU A 42 13.34 4.96 -12.42
N VAL A 43 14.61 4.85 -12.04
CA VAL A 43 15.47 3.70 -12.38
C VAL A 43 15.38 2.60 -11.34
N THR A 44 15.30 2.97 -10.06
CA THR A 44 15.22 1.99 -8.96
C THR A 44 14.17 2.44 -7.94
N LYS A 45 13.35 1.49 -7.47
CA LYS A 45 12.47 1.69 -6.31
C LYS A 45 12.79 0.65 -5.26
N THR A 46 13.33 1.08 -4.13
CA THR A 46 13.60 0.21 -2.99
C THR A 46 12.48 0.35 -1.96
N ILE A 47 11.90 -0.77 -1.57
CA ILE A 47 10.86 -0.87 -0.54
C ILE A 47 11.50 -1.42 0.73
N PHE A 48 11.32 -0.69 1.81
CA PHE A 48 11.75 -1.05 3.15
C PHE A 48 10.53 -1.41 4.00
N LYS A 49 10.70 -2.40 4.87
CA LYS A 49 9.83 -2.59 6.03
C LYS A 49 10.30 -1.65 7.14
N ASN A 50 9.38 -0.88 7.69
CA ASN A 50 9.61 -0.15 8.92
C ASN A 50 9.17 -1.02 10.10
N GLU A 51 10.14 -1.48 10.87
CA GLU A 51 9.91 -2.23 12.10
C GLU A 51 10.46 -1.41 13.26
N SER A 52 9.56 -0.84 14.07
CA SER A 52 9.89 -0.04 15.25
C SER A 52 10.86 1.13 15.00
N GLY A 53 10.79 1.77 13.82
CA GLY A 53 11.64 2.89 13.44
C GLY A 53 12.90 2.50 12.66
N TYR A 54 13.18 1.20 12.52
CA TYR A 54 14.29 0.69 11.71
C TYR A 54 13.80 0.24 10.34
N LEU A 55 14.59 0.54 9.31
CA LEU A 55 14.27 0.21 7.92
C LEU A 55 15.04 -1.03 7.47
N PHE A 56 14.31 -2.10 7.18
CA PHE A 56 14.86 -3.34 6.64
C PHE A 56 14.54 -3.47 5.16
N ARG A 57 15.53 -3.82 4.33
CA ARG A 57 15.30 -4.02 2.90
C ARG A 57 14.30 -5.16 2.70
N HIS A 58 13.33 -4.92 1.83
CA HIS A 58 12.28 -5.91 1.58
C HIS A 58 12.21 -6.32 0.11
N LEU A 59 12.11 -5.34 -0.78
CA LEU A 59 11.95 -5.56 -2.20
C LEU A 59 12.62 -4.42 -2.96
N ARG A 60 13.26 -4.73 -4.09
CA ARG A 60 13.78 -3.73 -5.01
C ARG A 60 13.18 -3.95 -6.38
N TYR A 61 12.71 -2.87 -6.99
CA TYR A 61 12.37 -2.84 -8.40
C TYR A 61 13.44 -2.09 -9.17
N THR A 62 13.84 -2.65 -10.32
CA THR A 62 14.71 -1.98 -11.28
C THR A 62 13.97 -1.86 -12.61
N TYR A 63 13.97 -0.66 -13.17
CA TYR A 63 13.23 -0.32 -14.38
C TYR A 63 14.21 -0.13 -15.53
N THR A 64 13.88 -0.71 -16.68
CA THR A 64 14.62 -0.53 -17.93
C THR A 64 13.71 0.15 -18.94
N TYR A 65 14.28 1.06 -19.71
CA TYR A 65 13.57 1.92 -20.63
C TYR A 65 14.08 1.72 -22.07
N ASP A 66 13.20 1.97 -23.04
CA ASP A 66 13.61 2.11 -24.45
C ASP A 66 14.04 3.56 -24.77
N ASN A 67 14.39 3.80 -26.04
CA ASN A 67 14.81 5.13 -26.53
C ASN A 67 13.70 6.19 -26.50
N GLU A 68 12.44 5.80 -26.29
CA GLU A 68 11.27 6.69 -26.17
C GLU A 68 10.86 6.87 -24.69
N ASN A 69 11.74 6.52 -23.75
CA ASN A 69 11.52 6.60 -22.30
C ASN A 69 10.30 5.79 -21.81
N ARG A 70 9.91 4.73 -22.51
CA ARG A 70 8.86 3.81 -22.06
C ARG A 70 9.48 2.67 -21.28
N VAL A 71 8.83 2.26 -20.19
CA VAL A 71 9.28 1.10 -19.41
C VAL A 71 9.12 -0.16 -20.26
N VAL A 72 10.22 -0.85 -20.56
CA VAL A 72 10.23 -2.14 -21.26
C VAL A 72 10.45 -3.31 -20.32
N CYS A 73 11.08 -3.09 -19.17
CA CYS A 73 11.26 -4.11 -18.14
C CYS A 73 11.08 -3.52 -16.74
N LYS A 74 10.49 -4.32 -15.85
CA LYS A 74 10.42 -4.07 -14.42
C LYS A 74 10.84 -5.34 -13.69
N GLU A 75 12.10 -5.39 -13.30
CA GLU A 75 12.65 -6.50 -12.54
C GLU A 75 12.33 -6.34 -11.06
N ALA A 76 12.02 -7.44 -10.37
CA ALA A 76 11.73 -7.47 -8.95
C ALA A 76 12.71 -8.40 -8.22
N ALA A 77 13.44 -7.87 -7.26
CA ALA A 77 14.37 -8.63 -6.42
C ALA A 77 13.90 -8.55 -4.96
N LYS A 78 13.55 -9.71 -4.39
CA LYS A 78 13.23 -9.82 -2.95
C LYS A 78 14.54 -9.93 -2.16
N TRP A 79 14.62 -9.18 -1.07
CA TRP A 79 15.78 -9.25 -0.20
C TRP A 79 15.77 -10.58 0.57
N ASP A 80 16.93 -11.24 0.61
CA ASP A 80 17.15 -12.49 1.36
C ASP A 80 17.76 -12.14 2.73
N SER A 81 16.90 -12.06 3.74
CA SER A 81 17.26 -11.64 5.10
C SER A 81 18.17 -12.62 5.83
N VAL A 82 18.42 -13.82 5.30
CA VAL A 82 19.31 -14.83 5.91
C VAL A 82 20.79 -14.54 5.63
N LYS A 83 21.09 -13.62 4.70
CA LYS A 83 22.47 -13.32 4.27
C LYS A 83 23.03 -12.00 4.84
N GLU A 84 22.37 -11.40 5.82
CA GLU A 84 22.80 -10.13 6.46
C GLU A 84 23.49 -10.34 7.83
N ASP A 85 24.06 -11.53 8.06
CA ASP A 85 24.91 -11.84 9.23
C ASP A 85 26.34 -11.25 9.10
#